data_AF-A0A6C1RSF4-F1
#
_entry.id   AF-A0A6C1RSF4-F1
#
_cell.length_a   1.000
_cell.length_b   1.000
_cell.length_c   1.000
_cell.angle_alpha   90.00
_cell.angle_beta   90.00
_cell.angle_gamma   90.00
#
_symmetry.space_group_name_H-M   'P 1'
#
loop_
_entity.id
_entity.type
_entity.pdbx_description
1 polymer ?
#
loop_
_entity_poly.entity_id
_entity_poly.type
_entity_poly.pdbx_seq_one_letter_code
_entity_poly.pdbx_strand_id
1 'polypeptide(L)'
;MRVISVTAAYSGSAKDMVVLESILNGLRPVFRDGESTAGEASGCANREKALVTTDYTVTPYRLSFTFGGLLIPETQAVLALYAQSNDWQTVRQQAVEQGALKKTRKSAALRYFREIRDRLGVAYQWERNALLHGPQGDCSAILLAVAARYYRVIGDFLAVVVRDRFHHGPNALESYLLRSFLEEQATSHPQISSLTPSTADKLRSVGMRMLREAAIADGPREPYTIVRPRLSAELTERYCRHGSGADLAHLLFSDKEIAACQ
;
A
#
# COMPACT_ATOMS: atom_id res chain seq x y z
N MET A 1 24.77 26.05 -8.18
CA MET A 1 24.70 24.72 -8.84
C MET A 1 23.22 24.34 -8.85
N ARG A 2 22.59 24.34 -10.03
CA ARG A 2 21.12 24.45 -10.19
C ARG A 2 20.42 23.16 -9.76
N VAL A 3 19.52 23.30 -8.78
CA VAL A 3 18.51 22.31 -8.39
C VAL A 3 17.48 22.26 -9.52
N ILE A 4 17.32 21.10 -10.16
CA ILE A 4 16.23 20.86 -11.10
C ILE A 4 15.05 20.38 -10.27
N SER A 5 14.20 21.32 -9.85
CA SER A 5 12.91 21.04 -9.24
C SER A 5 12.01 20.33 -10.25
N VAL A 6 11.27 19.31 -9.82
CA VAL A 6 10.20 18.64 -10.58
C VAL A 6 8.97 19.56 -10.65
N THR A 7 9.16 20.76 -11.18
CA THR A 7 8.08 21.63 -11.67
C THR A 7 8.02 21.56 -13.20
N ALA A 8 9.01 20.94 -13.85
CA ALA A 8 9.12 20.93 -15.31
C ALA A 8 8.42 19.75 -16.02
N ALA A 9 7.72 18.87 -15.30
CA ALA A 9 6.96 17.76 -15.91
C ALA A 9 5.48 17.70 -15.50
N TYR A 10 4.99 18.70 -14.76
CA TYR A 10 3.58 18.79 -14.34
C TYR A 10 2.92 19.97 -15.05
N SER A 11 2.16 19.72 -16.12
CA SER A 11 1.32 20.72 -16.78
C SER A 11 -0.12 20.72 -16.24
N GLY A 12 -0.32 20.25 -15.01
CA GLY A 12 -1.59 20.25 -14.28
C GLY A 12 -1.83 21.56 -13.55
N SER A 13 -3.08 21.99 -13.49
CA SER A 13 -3.52 23.26 -12.91
C SER A 13 -3.40 23.25 -11.38
N ALA A 14 -3.35 24.42 -10.73
CA ALA A 14 -3.34 24.56 -9.26
C ALA A 14 -4.49 23.82 -8.54
N LYS A 15 -5.54 23.41 -9.27
CA LYS A 15 -6.62 22.54 -8.76
C LYS A 15 -6.17 21.10 -8.49
N ASP A 16 -5.18 20.58 -9.21
CA ASP A 16 -4.73 19.19 -9.11
C ASP A 16 -3.88 18.94 -7.84
N MET A 17 -3.19 19.98 -7.36
CA MET A 17 -2.44 19.95 -6.10
C MET A 17 -3.36 19.86 -4.86
N VAL A 18 -4.53 20.50 -4.92
CA VAL A 18 -5.56 20.44 -3.85
C VAL A 18 -6.24 19.07 -3.81
N VAL A 19 -6.39 18.41 -4.97
CA VAL A 19 -6.92 17.04 -5.06
C VAL A 19 -5.92 16.03 -4.50
N LEU A 20 -4.62 16.19 -4.78
CA LEU A 20 -3.55 15.39 -4.17
C LEU A 20 -3.51 15.54 -2.63
N GLU A 21 -3.59 16.75 -2.09
CA GLU A 21 -3.70 16.95 -0.65
C GLU A 21 -5.00 16.38 -0.07
N SER A 22 -6.12 16.45 -0.80
CA SER A 22 -7.41 15.88 -0.37
C SER A 22 -7.40 14.35 -0.37
N ILE A 23 -6.77 13.72 -1.36
CA ILE A 23 -6.58 12.26 -1.43
C ILE A 23 -5.63 11.81 -0.31
N LEU A 24 -4.52 12.51 -0.09
CA LEU A 24 -3.59 12.24 1.01
C LEU A 24 -4.24 12.44 2.40
N ASN A 25 -5.15 13.41 2.54
CA ASN A 25 -5.91 13.62 3.77
C ASN A 25 -7.04 12.60 3.98
N GLY A 26 -7.61 12.05 2.91
CA GLY A 26 -8.61 10.96 2.95
C GLY A 26 -8.03 9.57 3.24
N LEU A 27 -6.71 9.40 3.14
CA LEU A 27 -5.98 8.15 3.40
C LEU A 27 -5.68 7.89 4.90
N ARG A 28 -6.23 8.69 5.83
CA ARG A 28 -6.05 8.45 7.26
C ARG A 28 -6.83 7.20 7.70
N PRO A 29 -6.20 6.20 8.35
CA PRO A 29 -6.95 5.15 9.01
C PRO A 29 -7.75 5.75 10.17
N VAL A 30 -9.08 5.65 10.11
CA VAL A 30 -9.96 5.89 11.26
C VAL A 30 -9.74 4.73 12.24
N PHE A 31 -8.91 4.97 13.26
CA PHE A 31 -8.84 4.08 14.41
C PHE A 31 -10.06 4.37 15.29
N ARG A 32 -11.00 3.42 15.34
CA ARG A 32 -12.14 3.43 16.26
C ARG A 32 -11.62 2.94 17.61
N ASP A 33 -11.16 3.87 18.45
CA ASP A 33 -10.98 3.58 19.87
C ASP A 33 -12.21 4.05 20.65
N GLY A 34 -12.69 3.13 21.49
CA GLY A 34 -13.92 3.27 22.27
C GLY A 34 -13.84 4.38 23.32
N GLU A 35 -15.03 4.82 23.70
CA GLU A 35 -15.32 5.78 24.77
C GLU A 35 -14.61 5.44 26.08
N SER A 36 -14.05 6.45 26.74
CA SER A 36 -14.09 6.55 28.19
C SER A 36 -14.04 8.01 28.64
N THR A 37 -15.03 8.39 29.43
CA THR A 37 -15.30 9.71 29.99
C THR A 37 -14.47 9.96 31.26
N ALA A 38 -14.04 11.20 31.49
CA ALA A 38 -14.14 11.92 32.79
C ALA A 38 -13.27 13.20 32.83
N GLY A 39 -13.86 14.29 33.34
CA GLY A 39 -13.17 15.18 34.29
C GLY A 39 -12.82 16.59 33.80
N GLU A 40 -13.75 17.53 33.97
CA GLU A 40 -13.53 18.98 33.95
C GLU A 40 -12.71 19.47 35.16
N ALA A 41 -11.85 20.49 34.98
CA ALA A 41 -11.71 21.64 35.90
C ALA A 41 -10.74 22.73 35.39
N SER A 42 -11.32 23.88 35.03
CA SER A 42 -10.98 25.28 35.37
C SER A 42 -9.53 25.80 35.41
N GLY A 43 -9.29 26.94 34.74
CA GLY A 43 -8.16 27.85 34.99
C GLY A 43 -8.01 28.95 33.94
N CYS A 44 -8.21 30.21 34.34
CA CYS A 44 -8.26 31.40 33.48
C CYS A 44 -6.87 32.01 33.18
N ALA A 45 -6.77 32.67 32.02
CA ALA A 45 -5.81 33.72 31.63
C ALA A 45 -4.35 33.35 31.23
N ASN A 46 -4.07 33.32 29.92
CA ASN A 46 -3.14 34.29 29.31
C ASN A 46 -3.35 34.36 27.78
N ARG A 47 -3.67 35.55 27.24
CA ARG A 47 -3.77 35.79 25.79
C ARG A 47 -2.41 36.23 25.27
N GLU A 48 -1.58 35.26 24.94
CA GLU A 48 -0.42 35.46 24.08
C GLU A 48 -0.65 34.62 22.82
N LYS A 49 -0.55 35.24 21.64
CA LYS A 49 -0.80 34.60 20.35
C LYS A 49 0.16 33.43 20.16
N ALA A 50 -0.26 32.23 20.56
CA ALA A 50 0.37 30.99 20.16
C ALA A 50 0.14 30.86 18.65
N LEU A 51 1.20 31.10 17.88
CA LEU A 51 1.30 30.60 16.52
C LEU A 51 1.01 29.10 16.60
N VAL A 52 -0.14 28.67 16.11
CA VAL A 52 -0.49 27.25 16.02
C VAL A 52 0.47 26.68 14.97
N THR A 53 1.66 26.28 15.40
CA THR A 53 2.44 25.26 14.70
C THR A 53 1.64 23.99 14.88
N THR A 54 0.71 23.73 13.96
CA THR A 54 0.20 22.38 13.74
C THR A 54 1.43 21.52 13.46
N ASP A 55 1.93 20.84 14.49
CA ASP A 55 2.86 19.72 14.34
C ASP A 55 2.11 18.66 13.53
N TYR A 56 2.24 18.75 12.21
CA TYR A 56 1.76 17.72 11.30
C TYR A 56 2.69 16.52 11.46
N THR A 57 2.37 15.62 12.39
CA THR A 57 3.13 14.38 12.55
C THR A 57 2.84 13.48 11.36
N VAL A 58 3.71 13.52 10.36
CA VAL A 58 3.69 12.62 9.22
C VAL A 58 3.81 11.19 9.74
N THR A 59 2.79 10.33 9.53
CA THR A 59 2.89 8.93 9.95
C THR A 59 4.04 8.26 9.20
N PRO A 60 4.97 7.55 9.87
CA PRO A 60 6.09 6.91 9.19
C PRO A 60 5.65 5.82 8.22
N TYR A 61 6.35 5.70 7.09
CA TYR A 61 6.20 4.58 6.16
C TYR A 61 6.76 3.28 6.74
N ARG A 62 6.01 2.20 6.53
CA ARG A 62 6.47 0.84 6.76
C ARG A 62 7.28 0.35 5.56
N LEU A 63 8.56 0.04 5.79
CA LEU A 63 9.52 -0.38 4.76
C LEU A 63 9.92 -1.88 4.88
N SER A 64 9.12 -2.69 5.57
CA SER A 64 9.44 -4.10 5.85
C SER A 64 9.32 -5.03 4.64
N PHE A 65 8.87 -4.56 3.46
CA PHE A 65 8.64 -5.41 2.29
C PHE A 65 9.91 -5.85 1.55
N THR A 66 11.11 -5.66 2.12
CA THR A 66 12.39 -5.99 1.44
C THR A 66 12.63 -7.48 1.18
N PHE A 67 11.84 -8.40 1.74
CA PHE A 67 12.09 -9.84 1.62
C PHE A 67 11.15 -10.60 0.69
N GLY A 68 10.06 -10.02 0.21
CA GLY A 68 9.09 -10.75 -0.61
C GLY A 68 8.11 -9.84 -1.35
N GLY A 69 7.68 -10.29 -2.54
CA GLY A 69 6.67 -9.62 -3.35
C GLY A 69 5.27 -9.71 -2.74
N LEU A 70 4.28 -10.13 -3.53
CA LEU A 70 2.89 -10.29 -3.09
C LEU A 70 2.66 -11.55 -2.26
N LEU A 71 3.52 -12.57 -2.39
CA LEU A 71 3.45 -13.81 -1.60
C LEU A 71 2.11 -14.56 -1.77
N ILE A 72 1.61 -14.64 -3.00
CA ILE A 72 0.30 -15.23 -3.32
C ILE A 72 0.15 -16.67 -2.76
N PRO A 73 1.00 -17.65 -3.11
CA PRO A 73 0.79 -19.02 -2.66
C PRO A 73 0.99 -19.16 -1.15
N GLU A 74 1.93 -18.43 -0.55
CA GLU A 74 2.13 -18.44 0.90
C GLU A 74 0.92 -17.84 1.65
N THR A 75 0.33 -16.78 1.11
CA THR A 75 -0.83 -16.13 1.72
C THR A 75 -2.05 -17.04 1.67
N GLN A 76 -2.29 -17.71 0.55
CA GLN A 76 -3.37 -18.69 0.42
C GLN A 76 -3.18 -19.87 1.39
N ALA A 77 -1.94 -20.38 1.53
CA ALA A 77 -1.64 -21.45 2.49
C ALA A 77 -1.91 -21.02 3.94
N VAL A 78 -1.48 -19.81 4.33
CA VAL A 78 -1.73 -19.28 5.69
C VAL A 78 -3.22 -19.06 5.94
N LEU A 79 -3.96 -18.52 4.96
CA LEU A 79 -5.41 -18.34 5.07
C LEU A 79 -6.15 -19.67 5.19
N ALA A 80 -5.72 -20.71 4.48
CA ALA A 80 -6.36 -22.02 4.54
C ALA A 80 -6.21 -22.66 5.94
N LEU A 81 -5.02 -22.55 6.54
CA LEU A 81 -4.79 -22.99 7.92
C LEU A 81 -5.60 -22.17 8.92
N TYR A 82 -5.71 -20.85 8.70
CA TYR A 82 -6.51 -19.97 9.54
C TYR A 82 -8.00 -20.29 9.46
N ALA A 83 -8.52 -20.61 8.27
CA ALA A 83 -9.92 -20.98 8.08
C ALA A 83 -10.31 -22.28 8.84
N GLN A 84 -9.35 -23.19 9.05
CA GLN A 84 -9.58 -24.44 9.78
C GLN A 84 -9.51 -24.28 11.30
N SER A 85 -8.61 -23.43 11.79
CA SER A 85 -8.30 -23.33 13.22
C SER A 85 -8.90 -22.10 13.91
N ASN A 86 -9.12 -21.03 13.14
CA ASN A 86 -9.44 -19.68 13.62
C ASN A 86 -8.50 -19.19 14.75
N ASP A 87 -7.27 -19.70 14.79
CA ASP A 87 -6.26 -19.40 15.82
C ASP A 87 -4.88 -19.18 15.19
N TRP A 88 -4.38 -17.95 15.29
CA TRP A 88 -3.07 -17.58 14.76
C TRP A 88 -1.90 -18.33 15.40
N GLN A 89 -2.03 -18.82 16.63
CA GLN A 89 -0.97 -19.60 17.27
C GLN A 89 -0.86 -20.99 16.65
N THR A 90 -2.00 -21.65 16.44
CA THR A 90 -2.08 -22.91 15.69
C THR A 90 -1.56 -22.74 14.26
N VAL A 91 -1.99 -21.69 13.55
CA VAL A 91 -1.47 -21.41 12.19
C VAL A 91 0.04 -21.20 12.20
N ARG A 92 0.58 -20.45 13.17
CA ARG A 92 2.03 -20.25 13.30
C ARG A 92 2.76 -21.58 13.42
N GLN A 93 2.26 -22.48 14.27
CA GLN A 93 2.84 -23.79 14.48
C GLN A 93 2.86 -24.61 13.17
N GLN A 94 1.73 -24.68 12.49
CA GLN A 94 1.60 -25.43 11.24
C GLN A 94 2.43 -24.80 10.09
N ALA A 95 2.38 -23.48 9.94
CA ALA A 95 3.07 -22.76 8.87
C ALA A 95 4.61 -22.80 9.01
N VAL A 96 5.11 -22.70 10.25
CA VAL A 96 6.54 -22.55 10.53
C VAL A 96 7.20 -23.87 10.91
N GLU A 97 6.53 -24.70 11.72
CA GLU A 97 7.12 -25.92 12.29
C GLU A 97 6.83 -27.16 11.45
N GLN A 98 5.67 -27.21 10.79
CA GLN A 98 5.28 -28.29 9.89
C GLN A 98 5.58 -27.96 8.40
N GLY A 99 6.18 -26.79 8.14
CA GLY A 99 6.76 -26.46 6.84
C GLY A 99 5.75 -26.08 5.74
N ALA A 100 4.51 -25.69 6.07
CA ALA A 100 3.50 -25.36 5.06
C ALA A 100 3.91 -24.20 4.11
N LEU A 101 4.78 -23.29 4.58
CA LEU A 101 5.34 -22.20 3.76
C LEU A 101 6.48 -22.63 2.83
N LYS A 102 6.87 -23.91 2.84
CA LYS A 102 7.93 -24.50 2.00
C LYS A 102 9.25 -23.70 2.05
N LYS A 103 9.62 -23.19 3.23
CA LYS A 103 10.89 -22.48 3.44
C LYS A 103 11.91 -23.40 4.10
N THR A 104 13.14 -23.37 3.58
CA THR A 104 14.25 -24.22 4.06
C THR A 104 14.72 -23.87 5.48
N ARG A 105 14.57 -22.61 5.90
CA ARG A 105 14.99 -22.13 7.23
C ARG A 105 13.79 -21.70 8.06
N LYS A 106 13.71 -22.16 9.32
CA LYS A 106 12.65 -21.80 10.28
C LYS A 106 12.55 -20.28 10.49
N SER A 107 13.68 -19.58 10.53
CA SER A 107 13.73 -18.12 10.64
C SER A 107 13.10 -17.40 9.45
N ALA A 108 13.29 -17.93 8.23
CA ALA A 108 12.65 -17.40 7.02
C ALA A 108 11.14 -17.68 7.03
N ALA A 109 10.72 -18.90 7.39
CA ALA A 109 9.29 -19.23 7.54
C ALA A 109 8.60 -18.30 8.54
N LEU A 110 9.22 -18.06 9.71
CA LEU A 110 8.68 -17.18 10.74
C LEU A 110 8.54 -15.73 10.25
N ARG A 111 9.54 -15.22 9.51
CA ARG A 111 9.48 -13.87 8.93
C ARG A 111 8.34 -13.74 7.93
N TYR A 112 8.19 -14.71 7.03
CA TYR A 112 7.11 -14.71 6.04
C TYR A 112 5.74 -14.81 6.71
N PHE A 113 5.60 -15.72 7.68
CA PHE A 113 4.35 -15.88 8.43
C PHE A 113 3.92 -14.57 9.10
N ARG A 114 4.83 -13.90 9.82
CA ARG A 114 4.54 -12.61 10.47
C ARG A 114 4.07 -11.57 9.47
N GLU A 115 4.75 -11.45 8.33
CA GLU A 115 4.36 -10.47 7.31
C GLU A 115 3.00 -10.74 6.71
N ILE A 116 2.73 -12.02 6.39
CA ILE A 116 1.46 -12.43 5.81
C ILE A 116 0.34 -12.16 6.80
N ARG A 117 0.50 -12.55 8.07
CA ARG A 117 -0.46 -12.26 9.13
C ARG A 117 -0.72 -10.75 9.25
N ASP A 118 0.34 -9.94 9.26
CA ASP A 118 0.20 -8.50 9.46
C ASP A 118 -0.45 -7.82 8.24
N ARG A 119 -0.15 -8.25 7.00
CA ARG A 119 -0.85 -7.83 5.79
C ARG A 119 -2.33 -8.24 5.83
N LEU A 120 -2.63 -9.48 6.21
CA LEU A 120 -4.01 -9.96 6.34
C LEU A 120 -4.78 -9.23 7.44
N GLY A 121 -4.09 -8.64 8.42
CA GLY A 121 -4.68 -7.79 9.45
C GLY A 121 -5.32 -6.52 8.92
N VAL A 122 -4.86 -5.99 7.78
CA VAL A 122 -5.50 -4.84 7.11
C VAL A 122 -6.44 -5.24 5.96
N ALA A 123 -6.55 -6.53 5.66
CA ALA A 123 -7.45 -7.04 4.62
C ALA A 123 -8.89 -7.10 5.12
N TYR A 124 -9.83 -6.67 4.27
CA TYR A 124 -11.25 -6.83 4.51
C TYR A 124 -11.61 -8.32 4.62
N GLN A 125 -12.65 -8.63 5.38
CA GLN A 125 -13.11 -10.01 5.54
C GLN A 125 -13.49 -10.64 4.20
N TRP A 126 -14.11 -9.86 3.30
CA TRP A 126 -14.50 -10.33 1.98
C TRP A 126 -13.29 -10.59 1.06
N GLU A 127 -12.20 -9.84 1.19
CA GLU A 127 -10.95 -10.09 0.45
C GLU A 127 -10.31 -11.40 0.91
N ARG A 128 -10.27 -11.65 2.22
CA ARG A 128 -9.78 -12.91 2.78
C ARG A 128 -10.59 -14.10 2.26
N ASN A 129 -11.91 -13.95 2.13
CA ASN A 129 -12.77 -14.98 1.54
C ASN A 129 -12.51 -15.17 0.03
N ALA A 130 -12.38 -14.08 -0.72
CA ALA A 130 -12.08 -14.12 -2.15
C ALA A 130 -10.70 -14.74 -2.46
N LEU A 131 -9.70 -14.53 -1.60
CA LEU A 131 -8.38 -15.18 -1.73
C LEU A 131 -8.42 -16.70 -1.56
N LEU A 132 -9.41 -17.22 -0.84
CA LEU A 132 -9.57 -18.65 -0.59
C LEU A 132 -10.46 -19.35 -1.64
N HIS A 133 -11.53 -18.68 -2.06
CA HIS A 133 -12.60 -19.32 -2.85
C HIS A 133 -12.84 -18.65 -4.21
N GLY A 134 -12.25 -17.47 -4.43
CA GLY A 134 -12.46 -16.69 -5.65
C GLY A 134 -11.56 -17.14 -6.80
N PRO A 135 -11.70 -16.51 -7.98
CA PRO A 135 -10.89 -16.80 -9.14
C PRO A 135 -9.40 -16.57 -8.87
N GLN A 136 -8.54 -17.49 -9.32
CA GLN A 136 -7.09 -17.34 -9.13
C GLN A 136 -6.54 -16.05 -9.80
N GLY A 137 -7.18 -15.59 -10.87
CA GLY A 137 -6.82 -14.35 -11.57
C GLY A 137 -7.01 -13.07 -10.75
N ASP A 138 -7.87 -13.11 -9.73
CA ASP A 138 -8.19 -11.96 -8.87
C ASP A 138 -7.21 -11.83 -7.69
N CYS A 139 -6.51 -12.91 -7.33
CA CYS A 139 -5.67 -12.97 -6.14
C CYS A 139 -4.54 -11.94 -6.14
N SER A 140 -3.94 -11.67 -7.30
CA SER A 140 -2.83 -10.72 -7.41
C SER A 140 -3.30 -9.26 -7.23
N ALA A 141 -4.48 -8.91 -7.76
CA ALA A 141 -5.10 -7.60 -7.56
C ALA A 141 -5.46 -7.37 -6.10
N ILE A 142 -6.07 -8.36 -5.44
CA ILE A 142 -6.41 -8.29 -4.02
C ILE A 142 -5.15 -8.10 -3.17
N LEU A 143 -4.11 -8.92 -3.40
CA LEU A 143 -2.89 -8.84 -2.60
C LEU A 143 -2.10 -7.56 -2.87
N LEU A 144 -2.21 -6.97 -4.06
CA LEU A 144 -1.68 -5.64 -4.32
C LEU A 144 -2.42 -4.59 -3.48
N ALA A 145 -3.76 -4.58 -3.47
CA ALA A 145 -4.55 -3.62 -2.69
C ALA A 145 -4.30 -3.77 -1.17
N VAL A 146 -4.20 -5.00 -0.66
CA VAL A 146 -3.81 -5.26 0.73
C VAL A 146 -2.40 -4.75 1.01
N ALA A 147 -1.44 -5.02 0.12
CA ALA A 147 -0.06 -4.56 0.29
C ALA A 147 0.07 -3.03 0.18
N ALA A 148 -0.72 -2.38 -0.68
CA ALA A 148 -0.75 -0.92 -0.81
C ALA A 148 -1.31 -0.24 0.44
N ARG A 149 -2.33 -0.83 1.09
CA ARG A 149 -2.81 -0.37 2.40
C ARG A 149 -1.78 -0.58 3.51
N TYR A 150 -1.13 -1.75 3.52
CA TYR A 150 -0.18 -2.09 4.58
C TYR A 150 1.16 -1.33 4.46
N TYR A 151 1.65 -1.14 3.23
CA TYR A 151 2.82 -0.32 2.91
C TYR A 151 2.36 0.95 2.20
N ARG A 152 2.04 1.98 2.97
CA ARG A 152 1.54 3.24 2.40
C ARG A 152 2.48 3.82 1.34
N VAL A 153 3.79 3.59 1.42
CA VAL A 153 4.75 4.01 0.36
C VAL A 153 4.45 3.38 -1.01
N ILE A 154 3.95 2.14 -1.05
CA ILE A 154 3.51 1.48 -2.29
C ILE A 154 2.15 2.01 -2.72
N GLY A 155 1.22 2.22 -1.78
CA GLY A 155 -0.09 2.82 -2.06
C GLY A 155 0.03 4.22 -2.66
N ASP A 156 0.83 5.08 -2.04
CA ASP A 156 1.09 6.45 -2.50
C ASP A 156 1.81 6.44 -3.85
N PHE A 157 2.78 5.53 -4.07
CA PHE A 157 3.42 5.37 -5.39
C PHE A 157 2.41 4.97 -6.48
N LEU A 158 1.50 4.03 -6.17
CA LEU A 158 0.44 3.62 -7.10
C LEU A 158 -0.51 4.77 -7.41
N ALA A 159 -1.00 5.44 -6.37
CA ALA A 159 -2.03 6.48 -6.49
C ALA A 159 -1.51 7.76 -7.16
N VAL A 160 -0.29 8.18 -6.84
CA VAL A 160 0.28 9.46 -7.29
C VAL A 160 1.06 9.32 -8.58
N VAL A 161 1.84 8.24 -8.75
CA VAL A 161 2.80 8.14 -9.86
C VAL A 161 2.32 7.19 -10.95
N VAL A 162 1.93 5.96 -10.58
CA VAL A 162 1.58 4.92 -11.56
C VAL A 162 0.23 5.23 -12.20
N ARG A 163 -0.78 5.56 -11.38
CA ARG A 163 -2.12 5.89 -11.83
C ARG A 163 -2.17 7.16 -12.68
N ASP A 164 -1.43 8.20 -12.30
CA ASP A 164 -1.35 9.42 -13.10
C ASP A 164 -0.74 9.14 -14.48
N ARG A 165 0.37 8.38 -14.54
CA ARG A 165 0.94 7.97 -15.83
C ARG A 165 -0.01 7.11 -16.67
N PHE A 166 -0.76 6.21 -16.03
CA PHE A 166 -1.72 5.36 -16.73
C PHE A 166 -2.83 6.16 -17.41
N HIS A 167 -3.32 7.24 -16.78
CA HIS A 167 -4.44 8.04 -17.30
C HIS A 167 -4.02 9.27 -18.13
N HIS A 168 -2.89 9.89 -17.80
CA HIS A 168 -2.50 11.21 -18.36
C HIS A 168 -1.10 11.24 -18.99
N GLY A 169 -0.26 10.23 -18.70
CA GLY A 169 1.15 10.24 -19.06
C GLY A 169 1.54 9.20 -20.11
N PRO A 170 2.86 9.06 -20.36
CA PRO A 170 3.36 7.92 -21.13
C PRO A 170 3.08 6.65 -20.34
N ASN A 171 2.47 5.66 -21.01
CA ASN A 171 2.11 4.38 -20.43
C ASN A 171 3.33 3.45 -20.21
N ALA A 172 4.39 3.99 -19.60
CA ALA A 172 5.68 3.36 -19.39
C ALA A 172 6.07 3.44 -17.90
N LEU A 173 6.48 2.31 -17.34
CA LEU A 173 6.93 2.16 -15.97
C LEU A 173 8.37 1.65 -15.94
N GLU A 174 9.23 2.43 -15.31
CA GLU A 174 10.64 2.11 -15.13
C GLU A 174 11.01 2.19 -13.65
N SER A 175 12.02 1.43 -13.26
CA SER A 175 12.49 1.39 -11.87
C SER A 175 12.93 2.76 -11.35
N TYR A 176 13.41 3.65 -12.23
CA TYR A 176 13.80 5.01 -11.84
C TYR A 176 12.63 5.83 -11.28
N LEU A 177 11.38 5.52 -11.64
CA LEU A 177 10.20 6.22 -11.13
C LEU A 177 10.00 5.97 -9.64
N LEU A 178 10.13 4.73 -9.20
CA LEU A 178 10.06 4.39 -7.78
C LEU A 178 11.28 4.96 -7.03
N ARG A 179 12.46 5.01 -7.65
CA ARG A 179 13.62 5.70 -7.07
C ARG A 179 13.34 7.19 -6.84
N SER A 180 12.88 7.89 -7.87
CA SER A 180 12.63 9.34 -7.81
C SER A 180 11.52 9.66 -6.81
N PHE A 181 10.48 8.82 -6.76
CA PHE A 181 9.43 8.91 -5.75
C PHE A 181 10.01 8.77 -4.32
N LEU A 182 10.83 7.76 -4.05
CA LEU A 182 11.44 7.59 -2.73
C LEU A 182 12.36 8.76 -2.36
N GLU A 183 13.14 9.28 -3.32
CA GLU A 183 14.00 10.47 -3.12
C GLU A 183 13.18 11.71 -2.73
N GLU A 184 12.02 11.92 -3.37
CA GLU A 184 11.09 12.98 -3.01
C GLU A 184 10.50 12.78 -1.61
N GLN A 185 10.04 11.56 -1.30
CA GLN A 185 9.49 11.23 0.01
C GLN A 185 10.53 11.37 1.14
N ALA A 186 11.82 11.22 0.85
CA ALA A 186 12.88 11.38 1.86
C ALA A 186 12.91 12.77 2.53
N THR A 187 12.34 13.79 1.88
CA THR A 187 12.25 15.17 2.42
C THR A 187 11.33 15.27 3.63
N SER A 188 10.26 14.48 3.68
CA SER A 188 9.23 14.49 4.73
C SER A 188 9.21 13.21 5.58
N HIS A 189 9.99 12.19 5.18
CA HIS A 189 10.03 10.88 5.82
C HIS A 189 11.46 10.50 6.23
N PRO A 190 11.87 10.80 7.49
CA PRO A 190 13.24 10.56 7.96
C PRO A 190 13.72 9.11 7.78
N GLN A 191 12.82 8.13 7.96
CA GLN A 191 13.14 6.71 7.78
C GLN A 191 13.52 6.32 6.34
N ILE A 192 13.15 7.12 5.34
CA ILE A 192 13.61 6.97 3.96
C ILE A 192 14.98 7.63 3.80
N SER A 193 15.16 8.85 4.34
CA SER A 193 16.45 9.56 4.28
C SER A 193 17.60 8.79 4.94
N SER A 194 17.29 7.95 5.93
CA SER A 194 18.27 7.14 6.67
C SER A 194 18.59 5.78 6.01
N LEU A 195 18.04 5.48 4.83
CA LEU A 195 18.27 4.19 4.17
C LEU A 195 19.71 4.06 3.65
N THR A 196 20.29 2.88 3.83
CA THR A 196 21.52 2.54 3.10
C THR A 196 21.23 2.39 1.60
N PRO A 197 22.21 2.63 0.71
CA PRO A 197 22.02 2.42 -0.72
C PRO A 197 21.52 1.00 -1.06
N SER A 198 22.08 -0.01 -0.39
CA SER A 198 21.67 -1.41 -0.56
C SER A 198 20.22 -1.67 -0.14
N THR A 199 19.72 -1.00 0.90
CA THR A 199 18.33 -1.15 1.34
C THR A 199 17.37 -0.42 0.41
N ALA A 200 17.73 0.78 -0.05
CA ALA A 200 16.96 1.54 -1.03
C ALA A 200 16.84 0.77 -2.36
N ASP A 201 17.94 0.20 -2.86
CA ASP A 201 17.94 -0.66 -4.04
C ASP A 201 17.06 -1.88 -3.84
N LYS A 202 17.12 -2.51 -2.65
CA LYS A 202 16.28 -3.67 -2.35
C LYS A 202 14.79 -3.32 -2.33
N LEU A 203 14.41 -2.19 -1.73
CA LEU A 203 13.03 -1.68 -1.74
C LEU A 203 12.56 -1.45 -3.17
N ARG A 204 13.37 -0.80 -4.01
CA ARG A 204 13.05 -0.58 -5.42
C ARG A 204 12.83 -1.89 -6.16
N SER A 205 13.76 -2.83 -6.04
CA SER A 205 13.66 -4.14 -6.70
C SER A 205 12.42 -4.91 -6.25
N VAL A 206 12.08 -4.90 -4.95
CA VAL A 206 10.90 -5.63 -4.46
C VAL A 206 9.60 -4.91 -4.80
N GLY A 207 9.56 -3.58 -4.73
CA GLY A 207 8.40 -2.78 -5.14
C GLY A 207 8.05 -3.01 -6.61
N MET A 208 9.04 -2.93 -7.51
CA MET A 208 8.85 -3.25 -8.93
C MET A 208 8.40 -4.69 -9.16
N ARG A 209 8.97 -5.64 -8.39
CA ARG A 209 8.53 -7.04 -8.44
C ARG A 209 7.06 -7.20 -8.02
N MET A 210 6.60 -6.48 -7.00
CA MET A 210 5.18 -6.53 -6.59
C MET A 210 4.25 -6.05 -7.69
N LEU A 211 4.62 -4.97 -8.41
CA LEU A 211 3.83 -4.47 -9.54
C LEU A 211 3.79 -5.44 -10.72
N ARG A 212 4.91 -6.14 -10.97
CA ARG A 212 4.96 -7.22 -11.98
C ARG A 212 4.09 -8.41 -11.59
N GLU A 213 4.18 -8.86 -10.34
CA GLU A 213 3.34 -9.96 -9.82
C GLU A 213 1.85 -9.61 -9.84
N ALA A 214 1.50 -8.32 -9.72
CA ALA A 214 0.14 -7.80 -9.87
C ALA A 214 -0.32 -7.60 -11.32
N ALA A 215 0.55 -7.88 -12.31
CA ALA A 215 0.33 -7.59 -13.73
C ALA A 215 0.05 -6.10 -14.04
N ILE A 216 0.49 -5.19 -13.16
CA ILE A 216 0.48 -3.75 -13.45
C ILE A 216 1.64 -3.36 -14.35
N ALA A 217 2.81 -3.96 -14.11
CA ALA A 217 4.00 -3.76 -14.92
C ALA A 217 4.13 -4.92 -15.90
N ASP A 218 3.64 -4.73 -17.14
CA ASP A 218 3.66 -5.76 -18.18
C ASP A 218 4.89 -5.64 -19.09
N GLY A 219 5.38 -6.79 -19.54
CA GLY A 219 6.52 -6.90 -20.44
C GLY A 219 7.75 -7.63 -19.86
N PRO A 220 8.67 -8.08 -20.73
CA PRO A 220 9.81 -8.90 -20.33
C PRO A 220 10.94 -8.10 -19.68
N ARG A 221 11.04 -6.79 -19.98
CA ARG A 221 12.10 -5.88 -19.49
C ARG A 221 11.60 -4.43 -19.50
N GLU A 222 12.30 -3.56 -18.79
CA GLU A 222 12.01 -2.12 -18.78
C GLU A 222 12.24 -1.46 -20.16
N PRO A 223 11.49 -0.40 -20.49
CA PRO A 223 10.32 0.10 -19.77
C PRO A 223 9.14 -0.89 -19.85
N TYR A 224 8.48 -1.13 -18.72
CA TYR A 224 7.26 -1.94 -18.67
C TYR A 224 6.06 -1.11 -19.14
N THR A 225 5.08 -1.74 -19.77
CA THR A 225 3.80 -1.09 -20.06
C THR A 225 2.94 -1.08 -18.79
N ILE A 226 2.35 0.05 -18.42
CA ILE A 226 1.38 0.07 -17.31
C ILE A 226 0.06 -0.50 -17.80
N VAL A 227 -0.47 -1.47 -17.08
CA VAL A 227 -1.74 -2.12 -17.38
C VAL A 227 -2.60 -2.11 -16.11
N ARG A 228 -3.92 -1.99 -16.28
CA ARG A 228 -4.85 -2.19 -15.16
C ARG A 228 -4.71 -3.63 -14.64
N PRO A 229 -4.58 -3.84 -13.32
CA PRO A 229 -4.56 -5.20 -12.78
C PRO A 229 -5.84 -5.95 -13.19
N ARG A 230 -5.76 -7.26 -13.38
CA ARG A 230 -6.94 -8.05 -13.77
C ARG A 230 -7.92 -8.12 -12.60
N LEU A 231 -9.14 -7.67 -12.82
CA LEU A 231 -10.25 -7.82 -11.88
C LEU A 231 -11.43 -8.46 -12.60
N SER A 232 -12.01 -9.49 -12.01
CA SER A 232 -13.32 -9.98 -12.42
C SER A 232 -14.40 -8.90 -12.21
N ALA A 233 -15.55 -9.05 -12.88
CA ALA A 233 -16.68 -8.17 -12.69
C ALA A 233 -17.18 -8.21 -11.23
N GLU A 234 -17.21 -9.39 -10.62
CA GLU A 234 -17.59 -9.56 -9.21
C GLU A 234 -16.61 -8.84 -8.28
N LEU A 235 -15.30 -8.99 -8.49
CA LEU A 235 -14.31 -8.31 -7.66
C LEU A 235 -14.41 -6.79 -7.78
N THR A 236 -14.62 -6.30 -9.01
CA THR A 236 -14.82 -4.88 -9.29
C THR A 236 -16.03 -4.33 -8.53
N GLU A 237 -17.18 -5.02 -8.59
CA GLU A 237 -18.38 -4.63 -7.85
C GLU A 237 -18.14 -4.59 -6.33
N ARG A 238 -17.44 -5.59 -5.79
CA ARG A 238 -17.11 -5.64 -4.36
C ARG A 238 -16.22 -4.48 -3.92
N TYR A 239 -15.17 -4.15 -4.68
CA TYR A 239 -14.34 -2.98 -4.38
C TYR A 239 -15.12 -1.67 -4.50
N CYS A 240 -16.01 -1.54 -5.49
CA CYS A 240 -16.85 -0.35 -5.61
C CYS A 240 -17.82 -0.19 -4.44
N ARG A 241 -18.44 -1.28 -3.98
CA ARG A 241 -19.42 -1.25 -2.88
C ARG A 241 -18.79 -1.13 -1.49
N HIS A 242 -17.62 -1.74 -1.28
CA HIS A 242 -17.05 -1.93 0.05
C HIS A 242 -15.61 -1.45 0.21
N GLY A 243 -14.91 -1.15 -0.89
CA GLY A 243 -13.58 -0.59 -0.87
C GLY A 243 -13.60 0.91 -0.64
N SER A 244 -12.47 1.44 -0.16
CA SER A 244 -12.26 2.88 -0.08
C SER A 244 -11.85 3.46 -1.43
N GLY A 245 -11.90 4.79 -1.56
CA GLY A 245 -11.43 5.46 -2.79
C GLY A 245 -9.94 5.22 -3.03
N ALA A 246 -9.18 5.07 -1.94
CA ALA A 246 -7.80 4.65 -1.95
C ALA A 246 -7.60 3.27 -2.57
N ASP A 247 -8.42 2.28 -2.16
CA ASP A 247 -8.34 0.92 -2.69
C ASP A 247 -8.57 0.91 -4.21
N LEU A 248 -9.56 1.67 -4.68
CA LEU A 248 -9.83 1.85 -6.10
C LEU A 248 -8.67 2.58 -6.82
N ALA A 249 -8.07 3.59 -6.20
CA ALA A 249 -6.91 4.29 -6.75
C ALA A 249 -5.67 3.37 -6.86
N HIS A 250 -5.42 2.51 -5.87
CA HIS A 250 -4.35 1.51 -5.91
C HIS A 250 -4.54 0.50 -7.06
N LEU A 251 -5.79 0.29 -7.49
CA LEU A 251 -6.18 -0.57 -8.61
C LEU A 251 -6.32 0.18 -9.94
N LEU A 252 -5.83 1.42 -10.00
CA LEU A 252 -5.79 2.28 -11.19
C LEU A 252 -7.16 2.69 -11.75
N PHE A 253 -8.19 2.76 -10.90
CA PHE A 253 -9.48 3.37 -11.26
C PHE A 253 -9.30 4.88 -11.39
N SER A 254 -9.83 5.49 -12.46
CA SER A 254 -9.86 6.94 -12.67
C SER A 254 -10.75 7.66 -11.64
N ASP A 255 -10.61 8.98 -11.53
CA ASP A 255 -11.43 9.76 -10.58
C ASP A 255 -12.93 9.64 -10.91
N LYS A 256 -13.27 9.55 -12.21
CA LYS A 256 -14.64 9.34 -12.68
C LYS A 256 -15.18 7.98 -12.27
N GLU A 257 -14.37 6.92 -12.37
CA GLU A 257 -14.79 5.58 -11.95
C GLU A 257 -14.93 5.49 -10.42
N ILE A 258 -14.03 6.13 -9.67
CA ILE A 258 -14.12 6.19 -8.20
C ILE A 258 -15.41 6.91 -7.78
N ALA A 259 -15.69 8.08 -8.37
CA ALA A 259 -16.90 8.85 -8.08
C ALA A 259 -18.19 8.15 -8.53
N ALA A 260 -18.13 7.24 -9.51
CA ALA A 260 -19.29 6.44 -9.89
C ALA A 260 -19.58 5.29 -8.92
N CYS A 261 -18.58 4.88 -8.11
CA CYS A 261 -18.70 3.79 -7.15
C CYS A 261 -19.13 4.27 -5.74
N GLN A 262 -18.96 5.55 -5.42
CA GLN A 262 -19.15 6.15 -4.09
C GLN A 262 -20.27 7.19 -4.09
#